data_AF-A0A2S9FS18-F1
#
_entry.id   AF-A0A2S9FS18-F1
#
_cell.length_a   1.000
_cell.length_b   1.000
_cell.length_c   1.000
_cell.angle_alpha   90.00
_cell.angle_beta   90.00
_cell.angle_gamma   90.00
#
_symmetry.space_group_name_H-M   'P 1'
#
loop_
_entity.id
_entity.type
_entity.pdbx_description
1 polymer ?
#
loop_
_entity_poly.entity_id
_entity_poly.type
_entity_poly.pdbx_seq_one_letter_code
_entity_poly.pdbx_strand_id
1 'polypeptide(L)'
;PRLIGHSRAMDLILTGRAVEADEAYAIGLANRVVPSGEARQRRQLGCQFLGALPQQCLRSDRMSVLNQWGAAEAEAMDVEFGSLSRVAAESLE
;
A
#
# COMPACT_ATOMS: atom_id res chain seq x y z
N PRO A 1 3.83 5.17 -11.81
CA PRO A 1 2.82 4.50 -12.66
C PRO A 1 1.94 3.47 -11.95
N ARG A 2 2.50 2.51 -11.20
CA ARG A 2 1.73 1.41 -10.60
C ARG A 2 0.66 1.84 -9.57
N LEU A 3 0.82 3.00 -8.94
CA LEU A 3 -0.13 3.53 -7.95
C LEU A 3 -1.33 4.27 -8.57
N ILE A 4 -1.08 5.14 -9.54
CA ILE A 4 -2.08 6.08 -10.09
C ILE A 4 -2.39 5.84 -11.58
N GLY A 5 -1.90 4.73 -12.14
CA GLY A 5 -1.95 4.42 -13.56
C GLY A 5 -0.86 5.11 -14.39
N HIS A 6 -0.61 4.61 -15.60
CA HIS A 6 0.43 5.13 -16.48
C HIS A 6 0.12 6.55 -16.99
N SER A 7 -1.12 6.82 -17.39
CA SER A 7 -1.55 8.11 -17.94
C SER A 7 -1.33 9.27 -16.96
N ARG A 8 -1.89 9.21 -15.75
CA ARG A 8 -1.72 10.26 -14.74
C ARG A 8 -0.27 10.39 -14.28
N ALA A 9 0.44 9.27 -14.15
CA ALA A 9 1.87 9.32 -13.83
C ALA A 9 2.67 10.06 -14.90
N MET A 10 2.36 9.85 -16.18
CA MET A 10 3.04 10.53 -17.29
C MET A 10 2.77 12.04 -17.29
N ASP A 11 1.53 12.46 -17.05
CA ASP A 11 1.17 13.88 -16.90
C ASP A 11 2.03 14.57 -15.82
N LEU A 12 2.08 14.00 -14.62
CA LEU A 12 2.85 14.57 -13.51
C LEU A 12 4.36 14.57 -13.77
N ILE A 13 4.92 13.49 -14.34
CA ILE A 13 6.36 13.38 -14.62
C ILE A 13 6.79 14.38 -15.69
N LEU A 14 6.02 14.54 -16.77
CA LEU A 14 6.41 15.38 -17.89
C LEU A 14 6.17 16.87 -17.63
N THR A 15 5.11 17.22 -16.90
CA THR A 15 4.76 18.63 -16.66
C THR A 15 5.40 19.19 -15.38
N GLY A 16 5.71 18.35 -14.39
CA GLY A 16 6.20 18.79 -13.08
C GLY A 16 5.22 19.70 -12.32
N ARG A 17 3.93 19.70 -12.71
CA ARG A 17 2.93 20.58 -12.10
C ARG A 17 2.69 20.23 -10.63
N ALA A 18 2.26 21.22 -9.86
CA ALA A 18 1.76 20.98 -8.51
C ALA A 18 0.47 20.15 -8.55
N VAL A 19 0.28 19.34 -7.50
CA VAL A 19 -0.93 18.55 -7.27
C VAL A 19 -1.42 18.88 -5.87
N GLU A 20 -2.61 19.44 -5.79
CA GLU A 20 -3.24 19.80 -4.52
C GLU A 20 -3.81 18.57 -3.81
N ALA A 21 -4.11 18.69 -2.52
CA ALA A 21 -4.47 17.55 -1.68
C ALA A 21 -5.77 16.83 -2.12
N ASP A 22 -6.74 17.58 -2.62
CA ASP A 22 -8.01 17.06 -3.13
C ASP A 22 -7.81 16.24 -4.41
N GLU A 23 -7.04 16.75 -5.37
CA GLU A 23 -6.66 16.00 -6.57
C GLU A 23 -5.85 14.77 -6.20
N ALA A 24 -4.83 14.92 -5.34
CA ALA A 24 -3.99 13.82 -4.89
C ALA A 24 -4.82 12.66 -4.31
N TYR A 25 -5.86 12.99 -3.55
CA TYR A 25 -6.80 11.99 -3.02
C TYR A 25 -7.68 11.39 -4.11
N ALA A 26 -8.27 12.22 -4.98
CA ALA A 26 -9.14 11.77 -6.07
C ALA A 26 -8.43 10.82 -7.06
N ILE A 27 -7.12 11.00 -7.28
CA ILE A 27 -6.35 10.16 -8.18
C ILE A 27 -5.68 8.94 -7.50
N GLY A 28 -5.78 8.83 -6.18
CA GLY A 28 -5.14 7.76 -5.40
C GLY A 28 -3.65 7.97 -5.10
N LEU A 29 -3.13 9.19 -5.30
CA LEU A 29 -1.77 9.56 -4.92
C LEU A 29 -1.63 9.70 -3.39
N ALA A 30 -2.66 10.24 -2.73
CA ALA A 30 -2.79 10.29 -1.28
C ALA A 30 -3.95 9.40 -0.83
N ASN A 31 -3.76 8.60 0.23
CA ASN A 31 -4.83 7.71 0.72
C ASN A 31 -5.84 8.43 1.63
N ARG A 32 -5.49 9.60 2.19
CA ARG A 32 -6.31 10.40 3.09
C ARG A 32 -5.93 11.87 3.02
N VAL A 33 -6.90 12.75 3.20
CA VAL A 33 -6.72 14.20 3.41
C VAL A 33 -7.19 14.54 4.82
N VAL A 34 -6.45 15.39 5.52
CA VAL A 34 -6.78 15.86 6.87
C VAL A 34 -6.54 17.38 6.96
N PRO A 35 -7.15 18.07 7.94
CA PRO A 35 -6.85 19.47 8.20
C PRO A 35 -5.35 19.72 8.44
N SER A 36 -4.92 20.94 8.15
CA SER A 36 -3.53 21.36 8.39
C SER A 36 -3.17 21.21 9.87
N GLY A 37 -1.98 20.66 10.15
CA GLY A 37 -1.50 20.35 11.50
C GLY A 37 -1.85 18.95 12.02
N GLU A 38 -2.83 18.25 11.43
CA GLU A 38 -3.28 16.95 11.94
C GLU A 38 -2.59 15.72 11.29
N ALA A 39 -1.80 15.94 10.23
CA ALA A 39 -1.17 14.86 9.46
C ALA A 39 -0.36 13.88 10.33
N ARG A 40 0.42 14.40 11.29
CA ARG A 40 1.24 13.58 12.19
C ARG A 40 0.38 12.73 13.11
N GLN A 41 -0.68 13.29 13.68
CA GLN A 41 -1.59 12.59 14.58
C GLN A 41 -2.33 11.48 13.83
N ARG A 42 -2.89 11.80 12.65
CA ARG A 42 -3.58 10.81 11.81
C ARG A 42 -2.65 9.67 11.42
N ARG A 43 -1.41 9.96 11.02
CA ARG A 43 -0.39 8.95 10.73
C ARG A 43 -0.12 8.06 11.94
N GLN A 44 0.05 8.64 13.13
CA GLN A 44 0.34 7.89 14.35
C GLN A 44 -0.79 6.91 14.69
N LEU A 45 -2.05 7.34 14.59
CA LEU A 45 -3.22 6.47 14.77
C LEU A 45 -3.22 5.31 13.78
N GLY A 46 -2.90 5.57 12.51
CA GLY A 46 -2.77 4.52 11.49
C GLY A 46 -1.66 3.52 11.81
N CYS A 47 -0.48 4.00 12.25
CA CYS A 47 0.62 3.13 12.67
C CYS A 47 0.26 2.28 13.90
N GLN A 48 -0.45 2.85 14.88
CA GLN A 48 -0.92 2.11 16.06
C GLN A 48 -1.91 1.02 15.67
N PHE A 49 -2.86 1.34 14.79
CA PHE A 49 -3.81 0.36 14.27
C PHE A 49 -3.10 -0.78 13.54
N LEU A 50 -2.22 -0.48 12.57
CA LEU A 50 -1.47 -1.51 11.85
C LEU A 50 -0.52 -2.30 12.75
N GLY A 51 0.03 -1.68 13.79
CA GLY A 51 0.91 -2.33 14.77
C GLY A 51 0.18 -3.29 15.71
N ALA A 52 -1.14 -3.15 15.86
CA ALA A 52 -1.97 -4.02 16.69
C ALA A 52 -2.52 -5.26 15.93
N LEU A 53 -2.33 -5.33 14.61
CA LEU A 53 -2.73 -6.48 13.79
C LEU A 53 -1.71 -7.61 13.88
N PRO A 54 -2.09 -8.87 13.57
CA PRO A 54 -1.15 -9.98 13.40
C PRO A 54 -0.07 -9.59 12.39
N GLN A 55 1.16 -9.46 12.89
CA GLN A 55 2.25 -8.80 12.17
C GLN A 55 2.79 -9.68 11.05
N GLN A 56 2.85 -10.99 11.25
CA GLN A 56 3.36 -11.92 10.27
C GLN A 56 2.41 -12.04 9.08
N CYS A 57 1.10 -12.11 9.34
CA CYS A 57 0.05 -12.06 8.33
C CYS A 57 0.10 -10.76 7.53
N LEU A 58 0.01 -9.61 8.21
CA LEU A 58 0.03 -8.29 7.57
C LEU A 58 1.28 -8.08 6.69
N ARG A 59 2.45 -8.51 7.16
CA ARG A 59 3.71 -8.37 6.42
C ARG A 59 3.76 -9.31 5.22
N SER A 60 3.28 -10.54 5.37
CA SER A 60 3.28 -11.53 4.28
C SER A 60 2.38 -11.08 3.13
N ASP A 61 1.16 -10.64 3.44
CA ASP A 61 0.22 -10.12 2.44
C ASP A 61 0.79 -8.89 1.73
N ARG A 62 1.35 -7.94 2.50
CA ARG A 62 1.98 -6.75 1.93
C ARG A 62 3.11 -7.12 0.97
N MET A 63 3.95 -8.10 1.32
CA MET A 63 5.04 -8.53 0.45
C MET A 63 4.53 -9.23 -0.80
N SER A 64 3.47 -10.05 -0.70
CA SER A 64 2.82 -10.68 -1.86
C SER A 64 2.32 -9.62 -2.87
N VAL A 65 1.55 -8.64 -2.39
CA VAL A 65 0.99 -7.55 -3.22
C VAL A 65 2.06 -6.68 -3.89
N LEU A 66 3.21 -6.50 -3.24
CA LEU A 66 4.34 -5.75 -3.82
C LEU A 66 5.11 -6.57 -4.85
N ASN A 67 5.35 -7.86 -4.55
CA ASN A 67 6.19 -8.72 -5.37
C ASN A 67 5.49 -9.25 -6.62
N GLN A 68 4.16 -9.37 -6.63
CA GLN A 68 3.42 -9.82 -7.81
C GLN A 68 3.64 -8.91 -9.04
N TRP A 69 3.96 -7.64 -8.82
CA TRP A 69 4.11 -6.68 -9.91
C TRP A 69 5.27 -7.04 -10.85
N GLY A 70 4.94 -7.63 -12.00
CA GLY A 70 5.89 -8.05 -13.01
C GLY A 70 6.16 -9.55 -13.03
N ALA A 71 5.53 -10.32 -12.13
CA ALA A 71 5.49 -11.77 -12.19
C ALA A 71 4.35 -12.24 -13.11
N ALA A 72 4.45 -13.49 -13.61
CA ALA A 72 3.30 -14.15 -14.20
C ALA A 72 2.27 -14.46 -13.10
N GLU A 73 0.98 -14.49 -13.46
CA GLU A 73 -0.10 -14.71 -12.49
C GLU A 73 0.08 -16.01 -11.70
N ALA A 74 0.47 -17.11 -12.37
CA ALA A 74 0.75 -18.39 -11.73
C ALA A 74 1.87 -18.29 -10.68
N GLU A 75 2.98 -17.63 -11.02
CA GLU A 75 4.11 -17.44 -10.10
C GLU A 75 3.72 -16.54 -8.91
N ALA A 76 2.91 -15.51 -9.15
CA ALA A 76 2.40 -14.64 -8.09
C ALA A 76 1.49 -15.41 -7.12
N MET A 77 0.60 -16.26 -7.63
CA MET A 77 -0.25 -17.13 -6.81
C MET A 77 0.58 -18.12 -5.98
N ASP A 78 1.65 -18.70 -6.53
CA ASP A 78 2.54 -19.59 -5.79
C ASP A 78 3.22 -18.85 -4.60
N VAL A 79 3.66 -17.61 -4.84
CA VAL A 79 4.26 -16.75 -3.78
C VAL A 79 3.23 -16.40 -2.70
N GLU A 80 2.00 -16.07 -3.09
CA GLU A 80 0.90 -15.81 -2.17
C GLU A 80 0.60 -17.04 -1.31
N PHE A 81 0.40 -18.19 -1.93
CA PHE A 81 0.08 -19.45 -1.25
C PHE A 81 1.19 -19.87 -0.27
N GLY A 82 2.46 -19.66 -0.62
CA GLY A 82 3.61 -19.90 0.25
C GLY A 82 3.54 -19.13 1.58
N SER A 83 2.82 -18.00 1.64
CA SER A 83 2.65 -17.22 2.86
C SER A 83 1.88 -17.95 3.96
N LEU A 84 1.03 -18.92 3.63
CA LEU A 84 0.32 -19.76 4.61
C LEU A 84 1.29 -20.43 5.60
N SER A 85 2.39 -20.96 5.08
CA SER A 85 3.43 -21.58 5.92
C SER A 85 4.13 -20.56 6.84
N ARG A 86 4.24 -19.30 6.41
CA ARG A 86 4.92 -18.23 7.17
C ARG A 86 4.08 -17.73 8.32
N VAL A 87 2.75 -17.78 8.18
CA VAL A 87 1.78 -17.25 9.16
C VAL A 87 1.21 -18.32 10.08
N ALA A 88 1.46 -19.61 9.79
CA ALA A 88 0.90 -20.73 10.52
C ALA A 88 1.16 -20.68 12.04
N ALA A 89 2.35 -20.25 12.46
CA ALA A 89 2.69 -20.12 13.88
C ALA A 89 1.91 -18.99 14.57
N GLU A 90 1.76 -17.84 13.91
CA GLU A 90 1.00 -16.69 14.43
C GLU A 90 -0.52 -16.99 14.47
N SER A 91 -1.01 -17.86 13.58
CA SER A 91 -2.44 -18.20 13.51
C SER A 91 -2.93 -19.09 14.66
N LEU A 92 -2.01 -19.58 15.49
CA LEU A 92 -2.30 -20.44 16.65
C LEU A 92 -2.25 -19.67 17.98
N GLU A 93 -1.91 -18.38 17.95
CA GLU A 93 -1.89 -17.45 19.09
C GLU A 93 -3.22 -16.69 19.21
#